data_AF-A0A4Y2TQF1-F1
#
_entry.id   AF-A0A4Y2TQF1-F1
#
_cell.length_a   1.000
_cell.length_b   1.000
_cell.length_c   1.000
_cell.angle_alpha   90.00
_cell.angle_beta   90.00
_cell.angle_gamma   90.00
#
_symmetry.space_group_name_H-M   'P 1'
#
loop_
_entity.id
_entity.type
_entity.pdbx_description
1 polymer ?
#
loop_
_entity_poly.entity_id
_entity_poly.type
_entity_poly.pdbx_seq_one_letter_code
_entity_poly.pdbx_strand_id
1 'polypeptide(L)'
;MIVMSDHQIMDFTVTGNNTRKVKKAKKWSLLQINYFEFKTKLTEFIEKNLKQNADIEESIKMVQEGLTKICKMTRKKNKDSRGNVPWWNMDLGVTRSERRALRQRYQGT
;
A
#
# COMPACT_ATOMS: atom_id res chain seq x y z
N MET A 1 -18.07 -46.34 21.30
CA MET A 1 -17.82 -46.42 19.84
C MET A 1 -16.44 -45.81 19.60
N ILE A 2 -15.42 -46.64 19.39
CA ILE A 2 -14.02 -46.19 19.29
C ILE A 2 -13.77 -45.87 17.82
N VAL A 3 -13.49 -44.61 17.51
CA VAL A 3 -13.13 -44.15 16.16
C VAL A 3 -11.64 -44.45 15.96
N MET A 4 -11.30 -45.63 15.43
CA MET A 4 -9.91 -45.97 15.10
C MET A 4 -9.55 -45.39 13.73
N SER A 5 -9.15 -44.13 13.73
CA SER A 5 -8.49 -43.48 12.59
C SER A 5 -6.98 -43.79 12.67
N ASP A 6 -6.38 -44.19 11.54
CA ASP A 6 -4.93 -44.30 11.36
C ASP A 6 -4.23 -42.94 11.26
N HIS A 7 -5.01 -41.86 11.09
CA HIS A 7 -4.51 -40.49 11.04
C HIS A 7 -4.43 -39.88 12.44
N GLN A 8 -3.24 -39.39 12.80
CA GLN A 8 -3.03 -38.58 14.00
C GLN A 8 -3.58 -37.17 13.81
N ILE A 9 -4.37 -36.69 14.77
CA ILE A 9 -4.82 -35.30 14.81
C ILE A 9 -3.63 -34.43 15.19
N MET A 10 -3.27 -33.49 14.32
CA MET A 10 -2.24 -32.50 14.59
C MET A 10 -2.91 -31.17 14.91
N ASP A 11 -3.00 -30.87 16.20
CA ASP A 11 -3.50 -29.59 16.69
C ASP A 11 -2.34 -28.64 17.00
N PHE A 12 -2.43 -27.42 16.51
CA PHE A 12 -1.49 -26.36 16.86
C PHE A 12 -2.23 -25.05 17.09
N THR A 13 -1.70 -24.25 18.01
CA THR A 13 -2.22 -22.92 18.31
C THR A 13 -1.23 -21.89 17.78
N VAL A 14 -1.65 -21.07 16.82
CA VAL A 14 -0.82 -19.97 16.31
C VAL A 14 -1.05 -18.75 17.19
N THR A 15 -0.15 -18.52 18.14
CA THR A 15 -0.11 -17.26 18.88
C THR A 15 0.69 -16.24 18.09
N GLY A 16 0.00 -15.29 17.45
CA GLY A 16 0.67 -14.16 16.80
C GLY A 16 1.26 -13.23 17.87
N ASN A 17 2.58 -13.22 18.01
CA ASN A 17 3.25 -12.10 18.67
C ASN A 17 3.02 -10.86 17.82
N ASN A 18 1.99 -10.09 18.19
CA ASN A 18 1.72 -8.79 17.61
C ASN A 18 2.78 -7.82 18.13
N THR A 19 4.02 -8.02 17.68
CA THR A 19 5.01 -6.97 17.70
C THR A 19 4.41 -5.89 16.81
N ARG A 20 3.74 -4.92 17.45
CA ARG A 20 3.27 -3.72 16.78
C ARG A 20 4.48 -3.19 16.04
N LYS A 21 4.50 -3.36 14.71
CA LYS A 21 5.56 -2.79 13.87
C LYS A 21 5.59 -1.33 14.24
N VAL A 22 6.64 -0.91 14.94
CA VAL A 22 6.85 0.50 15.27
C VAL A 22 6.79 1.20 13.93
N LYS A 23 5.74 2.00 13.71
CA LYS A 23 5.60 2.74 12.47
C LYS A 23 6.81 3.65 12.42
N LYS A 24 7.81 3.28 11.60
CA LYS A 24 8.98 4.13 11.38
C LYS A 24 8.45 5.52 11.07
N ALA A 25 9.02 6.54 11.70
CA ALA A 25 8.67 7.92 11.43
C ALA A 25 8.59 8.11 9.91
N LYS A 26 7.49 8.72 9.46
CA LYS A 26 7.16 8.84 8.04
C LYS A 26 8.20 9.77 7.40
N LYS A 27 9.33 9.20 6.98
CA LYS A 27 10.40 9.94 6.30
C LYS A 27 9.86 10.32 4.93
N TRP A 28 9.62 11.62 4.74
CA TRP A 28 9.28 12.17 3.44
C TRP A 28 10.55 12.12 2.58
N SER A 29 10.52 11.33 1.51
CA SER A 29 11.62 11.21 0.56
C SER A 29 11.20 11.80 -0.77
N LEU A 30 12.11 12.53 -1.42
CA LEU A 30 11.91 13.02 -2.79
C LEU A 30 11.63 11.89 -3.79
N LEU A 31 12.12 10.68 -3.52
CA LEU A 31 11.84 9.49 -4.34
C LEU A 31 10.35 9.15 -4.39
N GLN A 32 9.61 9.48 -3.33
CA GLN A 32 8.19 9.18 -3.16
C GLN A 32 7.28 10.28 -3.73
N ILE A 33 7.84 11.33 -4.33
CA ILE A 33 7.08 12.46 -4.90
C ILE A 33 7.17 12.40 -6.43
N ASN A 34 6.06 12.68 -7.09
CA ASN A 34 6.03 12.99 -8.52
C ASN A 34 6.57 14.42 -8.70
N TYR A 35 7.83 14.54 -9.10
CA TYR A 35 8.52 15.82 -9.16
C TYR A 35 7.86 16.82 -10.14
N PHE A 36 7.40 16.34 -11.29
CA PHE A 36 6.77 17.20 -12.29
C PHE A 36 5.46 17.80 -11.76
N GLU A 37 4.58 16.95 -11.23
CA GLU A 37 3.31 17.36 -10.64
C GLU A 37 3.52 18.27 -9.41
N PHE A 38 4.54 17.97 -8.61
CA PHE A 38 4.96 18.82 -7.49
C PHE A 38 5.34 20.22 -7.98
N LYS A 39 6.18 20.31 -9.01
CA LYS A 39 6.63 21.58 -9.57
C LYS A 39 5.44 22.41 -10.06
N THR A 40 4.54 21.80 -10.84
CA THR A 40 3.32 22.48 -11.33
C THR A 40 2.47 23.01 -10.19
N LYS A 41 2.19 22.18 -9.17
CA LYS A 41 1.36 22.58 -8.03
C LYS A 41 2.01 23.63 -7.14
N LEU A 42 3.33 23.60 -7.01
CA LEU A 42 4.08 24.62 -6.30
C LEU A 42 4.04 25.97 -7.04
N THR A 43 4.23 25.96 -8.36
CA THR A 43 4.12 27.18 -9.16
C THR A 43 2.71 27.78 -9.07
N GLU A 44 1.66 26.97 -9.22
CA GLU A 44 0.26 27.41 -9.04
C GLU A 44 0.02 28.02 -7.64
N PHE A 45 0.63 27.45 -6.61
CA PHE A 45 0.50 27.94 -5.24
C PHE A 45 1.22 29.29 -5.06
N ILE A 46 2.44 29.41 -5.57
CA ILE A 46 3.23 30.64 -5.48
C ILE A 46 2.51 31.78 -6.21
N GLU A 47 2.04 31.55 -7.44
CA GLU A 47 1.33 32.56 -8.25
C GLU A 47 0.04 33.07 -7.58
N LYS A 48 -0.69 32.20 -6.87
CA LYS A 48 -1.93 32.56 -6.17
C LYS A 48 -1.69 33.37 -4.90
N ASN A 49 -0.61 33.07 -4.18
CA ASN A 49 -0.37 33.63 -2.85
C ASN A 49 0.62 34.81 -2.83
N LEU A 50 1.42 35.02 -3.89
CA LEU A 50 2.33 36.17 -4.03
C LEU A 50 1.64 37.54 -4.00
N LYS A 51 0.32 37.60 -4.18
CA LYS A 51 -0.45 38.84 -4.23
C LYS A 51 -1.05 39.26 -2.88
N GLN A 52 -0.86 38.48 -1.82
CA GLN A 52 -1.41 38.79 -0.50
C GLN A 52 -0.39 39.55 0.34
N ASN A 53 -0.75 40.77 0.75
CA ASN A 53 -0.07 41.50 1.82
C ASN A 53 -0.50 40.88 3.15
N ALA A 54 0.09 39.73 3.49
CA ALA A 54 -0.13 39.06 4.77
C ALA A 54 0.99 39.41 5.76
N ASP A 55 0.66 39.35 7.05
CA ASP A 55 1.65 39.42 8.12
C ASP A 55 2.71 38.32 7.96
N ILE A 56 3.92 38.53 8.50
CA ILE A 56 5.05 37.60 8.35
C ILE A 56 4.70 36.23 8.96
N GLU A 57 4.08 36.21 10.14
CA GLU A 57 3.72 34.98 10.82
C GLU A 57 2.68 34.18 10.02
N GLU A 58 1.70 34.89 9.46
CA GLU A 58 0.65 34.30 8.62
C GLU A 58 1.23 33.78 7.30
N SER A 59 2.21 34.48 6.74
CA SER A 59 2.95 34.06 5.54
C SER A 59 3.76 32.79 5.78
N ILE A 60 4.46 32.70 6.92
CA ILE A 60 5.22 31.51 7.30
C ILE A 60 4.27 30.32 7.43
N LYS A 61 3.15 30.49 8.14
CA LYS A 61 2.16 29.43 8.32
C LYS A 61 1.56 28.97 6.99
N MET A 62 1.19 29.93 6.13
CA MET A 62 0.66 29.65 4.80
C MET A 62 1.64 28.84 3.95
N VAL A 63 2.93 29.19 3.96
CA VAL A 63 3.97 28.46 3.22
C VAL A 63 4.14 27.05 3.77
N GLN A 64 4.19 26.88 5.09
CA GLN A 64 4.34 25.56 5.72
C GLN A 64 3.15 24.65 5.40
N GLU A 65 1.92 25.14 5.54
CA GLU A 65 0.70 24.39 5.25
C GLU A 65 0.57 24.09 3.76
N GLY A 66 0.88 25.07 2.90
CA GLY A 66 0.88 24.95 1.45
C GLY A 66 1.85 23.88 0.97
N LEU A 67 3.11 23.94 1.40
CA LEU A 67 4.12 22.93 1.08
C LEU A 67 3.69 21.54 1.57
N THR A 68 3.18 21.45 2.80
CA THR A 68 2.71 20.18 3.36
C THR A 68 1.56 19.59 2.54
N LYS A 69 0.64 20.43 2.09
CA LYS A 69 -0.50 20.02 1.24
C LYS A 69 -0.03 19.55 -0.13
N ILE A 70 0.85 20.32 -0.78
CA ILE A 70 1.40 19.96 -2.10
C ILE A 70 2.13 18.63 -2.02
N CYS A 71 3.02 18.44 -1.03
CA CYS A 71 3.73 17.17 -0.81
C CYS A 71 2.80 15.97 -0.59
N LYS A 72 1.63 16.18 0.06
CA LYS A 72 0.61 15.13 0.21
C LYS A 72 -0.08 14.79 -1.10
N MET A 73 -0.41 15.80 -1.90
CA MET A 73 -1.11 15.64 -3.18
C MET A 73 -0.25 14.96 -4.24
N THR A 74 1.03 15.29 -4.30
CA THR A 74 1.95 14.85 -5.36
C THR A 74 2.72 13.58 -4.99
N ARG A 75 2.35 12.94 -3.87
CA ARG A 75 2.94 11.67 -3.45
C ARG A 75 2.63 10.59 -4.49
N LYS A 76 3.67 9.91 -4.97
CA LYS A 76 3.52 8.72 -5.81
C LYS A 76 2.63 7.71 -5.10
N LYS A 77 1.61 7.24 -5.82
CA LYS A 77 0.83 6.09 -5.37
C LYS A 77 1.76 4.88 -5.44
N ASN A 78 1.97 4.21 -4.30
CA ASN A 78 2.66 2.93 -4.32
C ASN A 78 1.86 2.01 -5.23
N LYS A 79 2.49 1.47 -6.28
CA LYS A 79 1.90 0.35 -7.00
C LYS A 79 1.66 -0.73 -5.97
N ASP A 80 0.42 -1.20 -5.89
CA ASP A 80 0.05 -2.25 -4.96
C ASP A 80 0.94 -3.46 -5.27
N SER A 81 1.83 -3.82 -4.36
CA SER A 81 2.78 -4.93 -4.56
C SER A 81 2.06 -6.30 -4.60
N ARG A 82 0.73 -6.31 -4.51
CA ARG A 82 -0.14 -7.47 -4.64
C ARG A 82 0.01 -8.21 -5.98
N GLY A 83 0.58 -7.58 -7.01
CA GLY A 83 0.89 -8.25 -8.28
C GLY A 83 2.10 -9.21 -8.23
N ASN A 84 3.02 -9.02 -7.28
CA ASN A 84 4.31 -9.73 -7.22
C ASN A 84 4.42 -10.70 -6.04
N VAL A 85 3.29 -11.19 -5.53
CA VAL A 85 3.32 -12.15 -4.42
C VAL A 85 3.44 -13.56 -4.99
N PRO A 86 4.48 -14.35 -4.67
CA PRO A 86 4.70 -15.67 -5.27
C PRO A 86 3.54 -16.66 -5.07
N TRP A 87 2.69 -16.44 -4.06
CA TRP A 87 1.54 -17.30 -3.75
C TRP A 87 0.18 -16.73 -4.19
N TRP A 88 0.15 -15.51 -4.76
CA TRP A 88 -1.06 -14.86 -5.25
C TRP A 88 -0.78 -13.84 -6.36
N ASN A 89 -1.02 -14.22 -7.60
CA ASN A 89 -1.07 -13.33 -8.77
C ASN A 89 -2.16 -13.83 -9.75
N MET A 90 -2.54 -13.02 -10.74
CA MET A 90 -3.62 -13.36 -11.67
C MET A 90 -3.35 -14.66 -12.44
N ASP A 91 -2.10 -14.87 -12.88
CA ASP A 91 -1.69 -16.06 -13.63
C ASP A 91 -1.83 -17.35 -12.80
N LEU A 92 -1.51 -17.28 -11.50
CA LEU A 92 -1.74 -18.37 -10.54
C LEU A 92 -3.23 -18.64 -10.35
N GLY A 93 -4.07 -17.60 -10.37
CA GLY A 93 -5.53 -17.74 -10.34
C GLY A 93 -6.05 -18.54 -11.53
N VAL A 94 -5.60 -18.18 -12.73
CA VAL A 94 -5.93 -18.88 -13.99
C VAL A 94 -5.43 -20.34 -13.93
N THR A 95 -4.16 -20.54 -13.62
CA THR A 95 -3.54 -21.88 -13.54
C THR A 95 -4.23 -22.80 -12.53
N ARG A 96 -4.64 -22.27 -11.36
CA ARG A 96 -5.37 -23.04 -10.34
C ARG A 96 -6.77 -23.41 -10.81
N SER A 97 -7.45 -22.51 -11.52
CA SER A 97 -8.76 -22.76 -12.11
C SER A 97 -8.68 -23.90 -13.14
N GLU A 98 -7.72 -23.83 -14.06
CA GLU A 98 -7.47 -24.86 -15.07
C GLU A 98 -7.17 -26.22 -14.43
N ARG A 99 -6.25 -26.27 -13.46
CA ARG A 99 -5.96 -27.53 -12.75
C ARG A 99 -7.18 -28.09 -12.05
N ARG A 100 -8.02 -27.25 -11.43
CA ARG A 100 -9.26 -27.72 -10.78
C ARG A 100 -10.21 -28.33 -11.81
N ALA A 101 -10.40 -27.67 -12.94
CA ALA A 101 -11.23 -28.19 -14.03
C ALA A 101 -10.70 -29.54 -14.55
N LEU A 102 -9.38 -29.66 -14.71
CA LEU A 102 -8.75 -30.91 -15.15
C LEU A 102 -8.97 -32.04 -14.14
N ARG A 103 -8.79 -31.77 -12.84
CA ARG A 103 -9.05 -32.76 -11.77
C ARG A 103 -10.49 -33.21 -11.75
N GLN A 104 -11.44 -32.28 -11.87
CA GLN A 104 -12.86 -32.63 -11.92
C GLN A 104 -13.19 -33.55 -13.11
N ARG A 105 -12.51 -33.37 -14.25
CA ARG A 105 -12.75 -34.17 -15.46
C ARG A 105 -12.13 -35.57 -15.40
N TYR A 106 -10.95 -35.71 -14.82
CA TYR A 106 -10.14 -36.94 -14.95
C TYR A 106 -9.79 -37.63 -13.63
N GLN A 107 -10.04 -36.98 -12.49
CA GLN A 107 -9.71 -37.47 -11.15
C GLN A 107 -10.91 -37.39 -10.20
N GLY A 108 -12.11 -37.13 -10.74
CA GLY A 108 -13.37 -37.20 -10.00
C GLY A 108 -13.91 -38.62 -10.01
N THR A 109 -13.24 -39.53 -9.32
CA THR A 109 -13.72 -40.87 -8.96
C THR A 109 -13.47 -41.09 -7.49
#